data_AF-A0A2H0VG13-F1
#
_entry.id   AF-A0A2H0VG13-F1
#
_cell.length_a   1.000
_cell.length_b   1.000
_cell.length_c   1.000
_cell.angle_alpha   90.00
_cell.angle_beta   90.00
_cell.angle_gamma   90.00
#
_symmetry.space_group_name_H-M   'P 1'
#
loop_
_entity.id
_entity.type
_entity.pdbx_description
1 polymer ?
#
loop_
_entity_poly.entity_id
_entity_poly.type
_entity_poly.pdbx_seq_one_letter_code
_entity_poly.pdbx_strand_id
1 'polypeptide(L)'
;MCTTEYVPVCGEVQVQCVQAPCEPQQRTFGNKCELNKAGAKFLHEGECGKEPNTGGGIANPASVYCAEHEGTLEIRKGVNGEYGVCIFANGSECEEWAYYRGECGPSSKVCTTEYAPVCGEVQVQCIKAPCNPVQQTFSNECKLNKAGAKFVHEGVCIVDRPD
;
A
#
# COMPACT_ATOMS: atom_id res chain seq x y z
N MET A 1 39.79 21.81 31.39
CA MET A 1 40.19 21.33 30.04
C MET A 1 39.41 20.05 29.77
N CYS A 2 38.98 19.79 28.53
CA CYS A 2 38.27 18.55 28.18
C CYS A 2 39.26 17.46 27.79
N THR A 3 38.91 16.20 28.06
CA THR A 3 39.66 15.03 27.56
C THR A 3 39.46 14.90 26.06
N THR A 4 40.41 14.26 25.37
CA THR A 4 40.31 13.94 23.93
C THR A 4 39.57 12.62 23.68
N GLU A 5 38.77 12.19 24.66
CA GLU A 5 37.97 10.99 24.55
C GLU A 5 36.79 11.26 23.59
N TYR A 6 36.58 10.37 22.63
CA TYR A 6 35.50 10.48 21.66
C TYR A 6 34.30 9.64 22.12
N VAL A 7 33.34 10.32 22.76
CA VAL A 7 32.04 9.80 23.18
C VAL A 7 31.00 10.79 22.67
N PRO A 8 30.65 10.73 21.37
CA PRO A 8 29.97 11.82 20.71
C PRO A 8 28.59 12.08 21.31
N VAL A 9 28.20 13.36 21.32
CA VAL A 9 26.88 13.79 21.76
C VAL A 9 26.31 14.80 20.79
N CYS A 10 24.99 14.80 20.62
CA CYS A 10 24.29 15.79 19.82
C CYS A 10 23.82 16.94 20.71
N GLY A 11 24.13 18.17 20.30
CA GLY A 11 23.72 19.37 21.01
C GLY A 11 23.25 20.49 20.09
N GLU A 12 22.41 21.36 20.62
CA GLU A 12 21.79 22.48 19.94
C GLU A 12 22.54 23.79 20.29
N VAL A 13 23.03 24.50 19.27
CA VAL A 13 23.77 25.76 19.41
C VAL A 13 22.89 26.90 18.91
N GLN A 14 22.73 27.93 19.74
CA GLN A 14 22.12 29.18 19.29
C GLN A 14 23.09 29.90 18.35
N VAL A 15 22.70 30.04 17.09
CA VAL A 15 23.46 30.80 16.11
C VAL A 15 23.01 32.26 16.11
N GLN A 16 23.95 33.19 16.03
CA GLN A 16 23.65 34.58 15.72
C GLN A 16 23.44 34.69 14.21
N CYS A 17 22.18 34.78 13.81
CA CYS A 17 21.80 34.99 12.42
C CYS A 17 21.52 36.48 12.18
N VAL A 18 21.70 36.91 10.92
CA VAL A 18 21.48 38.31 10.52
C VAL A 18 20.00 38.68 10.39
N GLN A 19 19.09 37.70 10.32
CA GLN A 19 17.65 37.89 10.18
C GLN A 19 16.89 36.90 11.07
N ALA A 20 16.04 37.39 11.97
CA ALA A 20 15.23 36.57 12.87
C ALA A 20 14.02 35.94 12.14
N PRO A 21 13.56 34.75 12.56
CA PRO A 21 14.01 33.96 13.71
C PRO A 21 15.28 33.12 13.42
N CYS A 22 16.23 33.12 14.35
CA CYS A 22 17.40 32.23 14.27
C CYS A 22 17.01 30.85 14.77
N GLU A 23 16.85 29.90 13.86
CA GLU A 23 16.68 28.50 14.24
C GLU A 23 17.99 27.96 14.82
N PRO A 24 17.95 27.36 16.03
CA PRO A 24 19.12 26.75 16.62
C PRO A 24 19.65 25.62 15.75
N GLN A 25 20.97 25.52 15.63
CA GLN A 25 21.62 24.51 14.78
C GLN A 25 22.11 23.34 15.62
N GLN A 26 21.80 22.12 15.20
CA GLN A 26 22.32 20.91 15.82
C GLN A 26 23.77 20.65 15.37
N ARG A 27 24.65 20.32 16.31
CA ARG A 27 26.06 20.02 16.06
C ARG A 27 26.52 18.84 16.91
N THR A 28 27.31 17.96 16.31
CA THR A 28 27.99 16.88 17.04
C THR A 28 29.17 17.44 17.81
N PHE A 29 29.30 17.06 19.08
CA PHE A 29 30.45 17.33 19.94
C PHE A 29 31.17 16.03 20.22
N GLY A 30 32.51 16.05 20.30
CA GLY A 30 33.31 14.85 20.52
C GLY A 30 33.04 14.20 21.87
N ASN A 31 32.67 15.00 22.88
CA ASN A 31 32.17 14.53 24.17
C ASN A 31 31.30 15.59 24.87
N LYS A 32 30.66 15.19 25.97
CA LYS A 32 29.80 16.06 26.78
C LYS A 32 30.54 17.26 27.38
N CYS A 33 31.85 17.12 27.67
CA CYS A 33 32.65 18.25 28.14
C CYS A 33 32.77 19.33 27.05
N GLU A 34 33.04 18.94 25.81
CA GLU A 34 33.12 19.86 24.67
C GLU A 34 31.78 20.54 24.38
N LEU A 35 30.67 19.80 24.49
CA LEU A 35 29.32 20.36 24.38
C LEU A 35 29.09 21.46 25.43
N ASN A 36 29.37 21.17 26.70
CA ASN A 36 29.19 22.13 27.79
C ASN A 36 30.10 23.35 27.62
N LYS A 37 31.35 23.13 27.17
CA LYS A 37 32.30 24.20 26.87
C LYS A 37 31.81 25.13 25.76
N ALA A 38 31.08 24.59 24.77
CA ALA A 38 30.49 25.36 23.68
C ALA A 38 29.16 26.05 24.04
N GLY A 39 28.63 25.84 25.26
CA GLY A 39 27.33 26.38 25.67
C GLY A 39 26.15 25.79 24.89
N ALA A 40 26.32 24.63 24.26
CA ALA A 40 25.24 23.94 23.58
C ALA A 40 24.28 23.28 24.58
N LYS A 41 23.01 23.18 24.20
CA LYS A 41 22.01 22.40 24.92
C LYS A 41 22.13 20.93 24.49
N PHE A 42 22.27 20.02 25.45
CA PHE A 42 22.31 18.58 25.17
C PHE A 42 20.96 18.09 24.64
N LEU A 43 20.99 17.32 23.54
CA LEU A 43 19.81 16.68 22.96
C LEU A 43 19.80 15.17 23.26
N HIS A 44 20.78 14.43 22.72
CA HIS A 44 20.90 12.98 22.89
C HIS A 44 22.37 12.52 22.78
N GLU A 45 22.63 11.28 23.18
CA GLU A 45 23.93 10.61 22.99
C GLU A 45 24.10 10.17 21.53
N GLY A 46 25.33 10.17 21.02
CA GLY A 46 25.65 9.88 19.62
C GLY A 46 25.81 11.13 18.75
N GLU A 47 26.14 10.92 17.47
CA GLU A 47 26.30 12.01 16.50
C GLU A 47 24.93 12.58 16.07
N CYS A 48 24.85 13.89 15.84
CA CYS A 48 23.65 14.48 15.25
C CYS A 48 23.41 13.90 13.84
N GLY A 49 22.14 13.70 13.48
CA GLY A 49 21.75 13.12 12.19
C GLY A 49 22.06 11.62 12.03
N LYS A 50 22.69 11.00 13.05
CA LYS A 50 22.81 9.56 13.19
C LYS A 50 22.04 9.09 14.41
N GLU A 51 20.77 9.49 14.46
CA GLU A 51 19.85 8.99 15.47
C GLU A 51 19.91 7.45 15.47
N PRO A 52 19.94 6.79 16.64
CA PRO A 52 19.63 5.38 16.72
C PRO A 52 18.13 5.21 16.49
N ASN A 53 17.67 5.44 15.25
CA ASN A 53 16.34 5.14 14.73
C ASN A 53 15.22 5.21 15.79
N THR A 54 15.11 6.32 16.52
CA THR A 54 14.06 6.46 17.55
C THR A 54 12.70 6.82 16.91
N GLY A 55 12.64 6.92 15.58
CA GLY A 55 11.42 6.86 14.78
C GLY A 55 11.06 5.45 14.30
N GLY A 56 11.83 4.43 14.67
CA GLY A 56 11.58 3.04 14.33
C GLY A 56 10.62 2.37 15.31
N GLY A 57 9.36 2.81 15.33
CA GLY A 57 8.32 1.86 15.69
C GLY A 57 8.49 0.62 14.80
N ILE A 58 8.40 -0.59 15.37
CA ILE A 58 8.43 -1.82 14.56
C ILE A 58 7.46 -1.59 13.40
N ALA A 59 7.99 -1.58 12.17
CA ALA A 59 7.18 -1.33 11.00
C ALA A 59 6.06 -2.37 10.99
N ASN A 60 4.81 -1.92 10.79
CA ASN A 60 3.69 -2.84 10.73
C ASN A 60 3.94 -3.83 9.57
N PRO A 61 4.02 -5.14 9.84
CA PRO A 61 4.38 -6.12 8.82
C PRO A 61 3.37 -6.15 7.67
N ALA A 62 2.08 -5.87 7.93
CA ALA A 62 1.06 -5.78 6.89
C ALA A 62 1.28 -4.56 5.98
N SER A 63 1.65 -3.43 6.56
CA SER A 63 2.00 -2.21 5.83
C SER A 63 3.24 -2.40 4.95
N VAL A 64 4.29 -3.04 5.49
CA VAL A 64 5.51 -3.37 4.74
C VAL A 64 5.19 -4.32 3.60
N TYR A 65 4.42 -5.37 3.88
CA TYR A 65 4.01 -6.35 2.86
C TYR A 65 3.24 -5.71 1.71
N CYS A 66 2.35 -4.74 1.99
CA CYS A 66 1.68 -3.97 0.93
C CYS A 66 2.69 -3.26 0.01
N ALA A 67 3.64 -2.53 0.59
CA ALA A 67 4.64 -1.78 -0.17
C ALA A 67 5.61 -2.67 -0.96
N GLU A 68 6.04 -3.80 -0.38
CA GLU A 68 6.91 -4.78 -1.04
C GLU A 68 6.24 -5.46 -2.25
N HIS A 69 4.90 -5.49 -2.28
CA HIS A 69 4.12 -6.05 -3.38
C HIS A 69 3.53 -4.97 -4.30
N GLU A 70 4.24 -3.84 -4.45
CA GLU A 70 3.89 -2.74 -5.36
C GLU A 70 2.53 -2.08 -5.07
N GLY A 71 1.98 -2.29 -3.86
CA GLY A 71 0.78 -1.64 -3.37
C GLY A 71 1.08 -0.26 -2.77
N THR A 72 0.11 0.64 -2.84
CA THR A 72 0.13 1.92 -2.12
C THR A 72 -0.65 1.78 -0.83
N LEU A 73 0.00 2.04 0.30
CA LEU A 73 -0.67 2.04 1.61
C LEU A 73 -1.39 3.37 1.84
N GLU A 74 -2.67 3.31 2.19
CA GLU A 74 -3.49 4.44 2.64
C GLU A 74 -4.01 4.17 4.05
N ILE A 75 -3.83 5.11 4.96
CA ILE A 75 -4.39 5.03 6.32
C ILE A 75 -5.75 5.72 6.34
N ARG A 76 -6.80 4.98 6.71
CA ARG A 76 -8.18 5.47 6.78
C ARG A 76 -8.68 5.47 8.22
N LYS A 77 -9.63 6.37 8.52
CA LYS A 77 -10.33 6.42 9.81
C LYS A 77 -11.57 5.54 9.78
N GLY A 78 -11.67 4.60 10.71
CA GLY A 78 -12.81 3.73 10.93
C GLY A 78 -13.47 3.94 12.29
N VAL A 79 -14.54 3.18 12.54
CA VAL A 79 -15.30 3.24 13.79
C VAL A 79 -14.46 2.83 15.00
N ASN A 80 -13.46 1.96 14.79
CA ASN A 80 -12.60 1.39 15.83
C ASN A 80 -11.20 2.02 15.87
N GLY A 81 -10.99 3.16 15.19
CA GLY A 81 -9.68 3.78 15.02
C GLY A 81 -9.19 3.75 13.58
N GLU A 82 -7.90 3.99 13.39
CA GLU A 82 -7.27 3.98 12.07
C GLU A 82 -6.98 2.55 11.60
N TYR A 83 -7.08 2.33 10.29
CA TYR A 83 -6.77 1.06 9.64
C TYR A 83 -6.06 1.29 8.31
N GLY A 84 -5.19 0.36 7.92
CA GLY A 84 -4.47 0.42 6.65
C GLY A 84 -5.23 -0.25 5.51
N VAL A 85 -5.20 0.38 4.34
CA VAL A 85 -5.72 -0.16 3.08
C VAL A 85 -4.59 -0.19 2.06
N CYS A 86 -4.36 -1.36 1.49
CA CYS A 86 -3.46 -1.56 0.36
C CYS A 86 -4.22 -1.34 -0.96
N ILE A 87 -3.77 -0.38 -1.74
CA ILE A 87 -4.32 -0.02 -3.05
C ILE A 87 -3.39 -0.56 -4.14
N PHE A 88 -3.91 -1.41 -5.01
CA PHE A 88 -3.14 -2.09 -6.05
C PHE A 88 -3.12 -1.28 -7.35
N ALA A 89 -2.16 -1.56 -8.24
CA ALA A 89 -2.02 -0.86 -9.53
C ALA A 89 -3.27 -0.94 -10.43
N ASN A 90 -4.08 -1.98 -10.29
CA ASN A 90 -5.36 -2.14 -11.00
C ASN A 90 -6.52 -1.35 -10.35
N GLY A 91 -6.24 -0.57 -9.29
CA GLY A 91 -7.22 0.20 -8.53
C GLY A 91 -8.07 -0.62 -7.56
N SER A 92 -7.85 -1.94 -7.46
CA SER A 92 -8.50 -2.71 -6.39
C SER A 92 -7.88 -2.38 -5.04
N GLU A 93 -8.66 -2.52 -3.99
CA GLU A 93 -8.26 -2.19 -2.63
C GLU A 93 -8.47 -3.41 -1.73
N CYS A 94 -7.59 -3.58 -0.74
CA CYS A 94 -7.84 -4.47 0.36
C CYS A 94 -7.26 -3.95 1.67
N GLU A 95 -7.90 -4.25 2.80
CA GLU A 95 -7.35 -4.00 4.13
C GLU A 95 -5.99 -4.72 4.29
N GLU A 96 -5.01 -4.05 4.89
CA GLU A 96 -3.61 -4.49 4.89
C GLU A 96 -3.41 -5.85 5.55
N TRP A 97 -4.11 -6.14 6.66
CA TRP A 97 -3.97 -7.42 7.36
C TRP A 97 -4.71 -8.56 6.66
N ALA A 98 -5.85 -8.29 6.04
CA ALA A 98 -6.53 -9.23 5.16
C ALA A 98 -5.65 -9.59 3.96
N TYR A 99 -4.93 -8.62 3.38
CA TYR A 99 -3.97 -8.89 2.30
C TYR A 99 -2.78 -9.71 2.80
N TYR A 100 -2.19 -9.34 3.94
CA TYR A 100 -1.09 -10.07 4.57
C TYR A 100 -1.45 -11.54 4.87
N ARG A 101 -2.71 -11.83 5.24
CA ARG A 101 -3.22 -13.19 5.48
C ARG A 101 -3.70 -13.91 4.22
N GLY A 102 -3.69 -13.27 3.05
CA GLY A 102 -4.20 -13.84 1.80
C GLY A 102 -5.72 -14.01 1.74
N GLU A 103 -6.47 -13.26 2.56
CA GLU A 103 -7.94 -13.24 2.55
C GLU A 103 -8.49 -12.46 1.34
N CYS A 104 -7.63 -11.69 0.69
CA CYS A 104 -7.87 -10.88 -0.50
C CYS A 104 -6.54 -10.61 -1.22
N GLY A 105 -6.59 -9.86 -2.32
CA GLY A 105 -5.39 -9.38 -3.02
C GLY A 105 -5.74 -8.57 -4.26
N PRO A 106 -4.73 -8.20 -5.08
CA PRO A 106 -4.96 -7.54 -6.35
C PRO A 106 -5.85 -8.43 -7.21
N SER A 107 -7.11 -8.05 -7.36
CA SER A 107 -8.07 -8.86 -8.10
C SER A 107 -7.66 -8.90 -9.58
N SER A 108 -7.02 -9.98 -10.00
CA SER A 108 -6.78 -10.30 -11.40
C SER A 108 -8.06 -10.81 -12.06
N LYS A 109 -9.14 -10.03 -12.00
CA LYS A 109 -10.32 -10.24 -12.87
C LYS A 109 -10.60 -8.97 -13.67
N VAL A 110 -9.55 -8.24 -14.02
CA VAL A 110 -9.62 -7.29 -15.13
C VAL A 110 -9.52 -8.13 -16.39
N CYS A 111 -10.65 -8.24 -17.08
CA CYS A 111 -10.65 -8.87 -18.39
C CYS A 111 -9.93 -7.96 -19.37
N THR A 112 -9.02 -8.53 -20.14
CA THR A 112 -8.43 -7.86 -21.30
C THR A 112 -9.54 -7.47 -22.28
N THR A 113 -9.27 -6.47 -23.10
CA THR A 113 -10.16 -6.07 -24.20
C THR A 113 -9.96 -6.93 -25.45
N GLU A 114 -9.17 -8.00 -25.35
CA GLU A 114 -8.96 -8.97 -26.42
C GLU A 114 -10.28 -9.60 -26.86
N TYR A 115 -10.44 -9.73 -28.18
CA TYR A 115 -11.61 -10.35 -28.78
C TYR A 115 -11.28 -11.80 -29.17
N ALA A 116 -11.67 -12.74 -28.31
CA ALA A 116 -11.56 -14.18 -28.50
C ALA A 116 -12.91 -14.80 -28.08
N PRO A 117 -13.95 -14.69 -28.92
CA PRO A 117 -15.32 -14.90 -28.49
C PRO A 117 -15.58 -16.33 -28.03
N VAL A 118 -16.45 -16.48 -27.04
CA VAL A 118 -16.90 -17.78 -26.51
C VAL A 118 -18.41 -17.78 -26.31
N CYS A 119 -19.04 -18.94 -26.46
CA CYS A 119 -20.45 -19.15 -26.16
C CYS A 119 -20.61 -19.68 -24.73
N GLY A 120 -21.48 -19.05 -23.94
CA GLY A 120 -21.74 -19.42 -22.55
C GLY A 120 -23.24 -19.48 -22.21
N GLU A 121 -23.62 -20.38 -21.33
CA GLU A 121 -24.97 -20.50 -20.76
C GLU A 121 -25.12 -19.60 -19.53
N VAL A 122 -26.09 -18.70 -19.57
CA VAL A 122 -26.46 -17.81 -18.45
C VAL A 122 -27.75 -18.31 -17.81
N GLN A 123 -27.70 -18.54 -16.49
CA GLN A 123 -28.88 -18.84 -15.68
C GLN A 123 -29.72 -17.57 -15.53
N VAL A 124 -30.82 -17.46 -16.28
CA VAL A 124 -31.74 -16.33 -16.16
C VAL A 124 -32.68 -16.51 -14.97
N GLN A 125 -32.86 -15.46 -14.18
CA GLN A 125 -33.92 -15.40 -13.17
C GLN A 125 -35.23 -15.04 -13.88
N CYS A 126 -36.07 -16.03 -14.13
CA CYS A 126 -37.34 -15.85 -14.82
C CYS A 126 -38.52 -15.82 -13.82
N ILE A 127 -39.59 -15.11 -14.19
CA ILE A 127 -40.78 -14.92 -13.31
C ILE A 127 -41.60 -16.21 -13.19
N LYS A 128 -41.46 -17.15 -14.13
CA LYS A 128 -42.19 -18.44 -14.16
C LYS A 128 -41.24 -19.58 -14.53
N ALA A 129 -41.08 -20.54 -13.62
CA ALA A 129 -40.21 -21.71 -13.78
C ALA A 129 -40.80 -22.78 -14.73
N PRO A 130 -39.96 -23.62 -15.37
CA PRO A 130 -38.50 -23.66 -15.28
C PRO A 130 -37.81 -22.57 -16.12
N CYS A 131 -36.77 -21.95 -15.57
CA CYS A 131 -35.92 -21.01 -16.30
C CYS A 131 -34.92 -21.80 -17.13
N ASN A 132 -35.11 -21.83 -18.45
CA ASN A 132 -34.14 -22.44 -19.34
C ASN A 132 -32.91 -21.52 -19.47
N PRO A 133 -31.68 -22.05 -19.33
CA PRO A 133 -30.46 -21.29 -19.56
C PRO A 133 -30.46 -20.70 -20.98
N VAL A 134 -30.01 -19.45 -21.11
CA VAL A 134 -29.88 -18.79 -22.41
C VAL A 134 -28.41 -18.83 -22.83
N GLN A 135 -28.14 -19.21 -24.07
CA GLN A 135 -26.80 -19.12 -24.65
C GLN A 135 -26.52 -17.68 -25.10
N GLN A 136 -25.40 -17.13 -24.65
CA GLN A 136 -24.95 -15.78 -24.97
C GLN A 136 -23.46 -15.77 -25.35
N THR A 137 -23.12 -14.98 -26.37
CA THR A 137 -21.72 -14.75 -26.77
C THR A 137 -21.05 -13.77 -25.82
N PHE A 138 -19.88 -14.14 -25.31
CA PHE A 138 -18.98 -13.28 -24.55
C PHE A 138 -17.76 -12.91 -25.40
N SER A 139 -17.23 -11.70 -25.24
CA SER A 139 -16.10 -11.23 -26.07
C SER A 139 -14.78 -11.98 -25.80
N ASN A 140 -14.64 -12.54 -24.60
CA ASN A 140 -13.55 -13.42 -24.21
C ASN A 140 -13.94 -14.27 -23.00
N GLU A 141 -13.17 -15.32 -22.75
CA GLU A 141 -13.40 -16.27 -21.65
C GLU A 141 -13.36 -15.58 -20.28
N CYS A 142 -12.51 -14.56 -20.09
CA CYS A 142 -12.52 -13.80 -18.85
C CYS A 142 -13.90 -13.17 -18.59
N LYS A 143 -14.52 -12.55 -19.60
CA LYS A 143 -15.85 -11.95 -19.43
C LYS A 143 -16.95 -12.99 -19.19
N LEU A 144 -16.82 -14.17 -19.78
CA LEU A 144 -17.70 -15.32 -19.47
C LEU A 144 -17.57 -15.71 -17.99
N ASN A 145 -16.34 -15.92 -17.52
CA ASN A 145 -16.04 -16.29 -16.14
C ASN A 145 -16.47 -15.21 -15.14
N LYS A 146 -16.33 -13.93 -15.51
CA LYS A 146 -16.79 -12.79 -14.71
C LYS A 146 -18.32 -12.72 -14.61
N ALA A 147 -19.04 -13.13 -15.64
CA ALA A 147 -20.50 -13.18 -15.66
C ALA A 147 -21.08 -14.42 -14.94
N GLY A 148 -20.24 -15.34 -14.47
CA GLY A 148 -20.68 -16.60 -13.86
C GLY A 148 -21.40 -17.53 -14.83
N ALA A 149 -21.20 -17.33 -16.14
CA ALA A 149 -21.80 -18.16 -17.17
C ALA A 149 -21.01 -19.46 -17.34
N LYS A 150 -21.69 -20.54 -17.74
CA LYS A 150 -21.06 -21.83 -18.00
C LYS A 150 -20.55 -21.86 -19.44
N PHE A 151 -19.28 -22.17 -19.65
CA PHE A 151 -18.71 -22.34 -20.99
C PHE A 151 -19.42 -23.47 -21.76
N VAL A 152 -19.77 -23.19 -23.03
CA VAL A 152 -20.38 -24.15 -23.96
C VAL A 152 -19.37 -24.55 -25.03
N HIS A 153 -18.91 -23.58 -25.84
CA HIS A 153 -17.93 -23.79 -26.91
C HIS A 153 -17.21 -22.49 -27.28
N GLU A 154 -16.10 -22.60 -28.00
CA GLU A 154 -15.37 -21.46 -28.55
C GLU A 154 -16.12 -20.83 -29.74
N GLY A 155 -15.98 -19.53 -29.93
CA GLY A 155 -16.66 -18.77 -30.98
C GLY A 155 -17.99 -18.15 -30.51
N VAL A 156 -18.70 -17.54 -31.46
CA VAL A 156 -20.01 -16.93 -31.21
C VAL A 156 -21.09 -17.99 -31.08
N CYS A 157 -22.10 -17.78 -30.23
CA CYS A 157 -23.26 -18.66 -30.18
C CYS A 157 -24.00 -18.64 -31.52
N ILE A 158 -24.39 -19.82 -32.01
CA ILE A 158 -25.20 -19.97 -33.22
C ILE A 158 -26.67 -19.88 -32.79
N VAL A 159 -27.36 -18.83 -33.24
CA VAL A 159 -28.83 -18.79 -33.14
C VAL A 159 -29.37 -19.50 -34.38
N ASP A 160 -29.96 -20.68 -34.21
CA ASP A 160 -30.77 -21.29 -35.26
C ASP A 160 -31.89 -20.30 -35.59
N ARG A 161 -31.76 -19.58 -36.69
CA ARG A 161 -32.83 -18.74 -37.22
C ARG A 161 -33.85 -19.71 -37.83
N PRO A 162 -35.08 -19.81 -37.33
CA PRO A 162 -36.11 -20.54 -38.04
C PRO A 162 -36.40 -19.78 -39.34
N ASP A 163 -36.26 -20.48 -40.47
CA ASP A 163 -36.74 -20.05 -41.79
C ASP A 163 -38.28 -19.90 -41.81
#